data_AF-A0A932EF72-F1
#
_entry.id   AF-A0A932EF72-F1
#
_cell.length_a   1.000
_cell.length_b   1.000
_cell.length_c   1.000
_cell.angle_alpha   90.00
_cell.angle_beta   90.00
_cell.angle_gamma   90.00
#
_symmetry.space_group_name_H-M   'P 1'
#
loop_
_entity.id
_entity.type
_entity.pdbx_description
1 polymer ?
#
loop_
_entity_poly.entity_id
_entity_poly.type
_entity_poly.pdbx_seq_one_letter_code
_entity_poly.pdbx_strand_id
1 'polypeptide(L)'
;RSKLTATHNLQPKSGSSQASLTTFRFIPTNARKFLTITISLDPKDTDPTQTIIKEIESKDIKDKIVKVVINIPAECEQEIEMDQIKKVLKDANFIAGISRNVERVERARLETSEVESLTPIQALQKYFESKKYSPEKQKKLEQYAAQLLES
;
A
#
# COMPACT_ATOMS: atom_id res chain seq x y z
N ARG A 1 17.79 13.08 33.35
CA ARG A 1 16.39 12.59 33.17
C ARG A 1 16.45 11.07 33.05
N SER A 2 15.64 10.41 33.87
CA SER A 2 15.73 9.00 34.27
C SER A 2 15.56 8.01 33.10
N LYS A 3 16.40 6.97 33.05
CA LYS A 3 16.23 5.81 32.15
C LYS A 3 15.29 4.82 32.83
N LEU A 4 14.05 4.74 32.34
CA LEU A 4 13.16 3.62 32.66
C LEU A 4 13.73 2.36 31.99
N THR A 5 14.18 1.42 32.83
CA THR A 5 14.64 0.11 32.38
C THR A 5 13.50 -0.86 32.65
N ALA A 6 12.77 -1.26 31.62
CA ALA A 6 11.72 -2.25 31.74
C ALA A 6 12.35 -3.64 31.86
N THR A 7 12.33 -4.21 33.06
CA THR A 7 12.67 -5.62 33.30
C THR A 7 11.44 -6.47 32.99
N HIS A 8 11.43 -7.17 31.86
CA HIS A 8 10.45 -8.22 31.59
C HIS A 8 10.92 -9.54 32.19
N ASN A 9 10.26 -9.96 33.27
CA ASN A 9 10.42 -11.28 33.88
C ASN A 9 9.62 -12.30 33.07
N LEU A 10 10.31 -13.19 32.37
CA LEU A 10 9.73 -14.43 31.86
C LEU A 10 9.88 -15.49 32.97
N GLN A 11 8.76 -15.95 33.54
CA GLN A 11 8.75 -17.02 34.55
C GLN A 11 8.85 -18.40 33.86
N PRO A 12 9.76 -19.30 34.30
CA PRO A 12 9.75 -20.68 33.85
C PRO A 12 8.72 -21.51 34.62
N LYS A 13 8.01 -22.41 33.91
CA LYS A 13 7.11 -23.40 34.51
C LYS A 13 7.90 -24.44 35.32
N SER A 14 7.29 -24.82 36.43
CA SER A 14 7.76 -25.71 37.49
C SER A 14 8.32 -27.06 37.03
N GLY A 15 9.57 -27.34 37.40
CA GLY A 15 10.22 -28.65 37.40
C GLY A 15 11.48 -28.58 38.25
N SER A 16 11.59 -29.45 39.26
CA SER A 16 12.67 -29.46 40.26
C SER A 16 14.04 -29.75 39.65
N SER A 17 14.82 -28.69 39.45
CA SER A 17 16.28 -28.70 39.34
C SER A 17 16.75 -27.32 39.80
N GLN A 18 17.81 -27.22 40.59
CA GLN A 18 18.36 -25.93 41.03
C GLN A 18 18.57 -25.05 39.80
N ALA A 19 17.67 -24.10 39.60
CA ALA A 19 17.71 -23.20 38.47
C ALA A 19 18.88 -22.24 38.70
N SER A 20 20.01 -22.55 38.08
CA SER A 20 21.12 -21.60 37.91
C SER A 20 20.53 -20.30 37.37
N LEU A 21 20.55 -19.25 38.19
CA LEU A 21 20.13 -17.90 37.82
C LEU A 21 21.14 -17.36 36.81
N THR A 22 20.90 -17.67 35.53
CA THR A 22 21.71 -17.17 34.43
C THR A 22 21.31 -15.74 34.13
N THR A 23 22.27 -14.81 34.18
CA THR A 23 22.04 -13.42 33.82
C THR A 23 22.54 -13.15 32.42
N PHE A 24 21.74 -12.43 31.64
CA PHE A 24 22.08 -11.98 30.30
C PHE A 24 22.01 -10.45 30.26
N ARG A 25 22.83 -9.85 29.41
CA ARG A 25 22.81 -8.41 29.16
C ARG A 25 22.99 -8.16 27.68
N PHE A 26 22.11 -7.34 27.12
CA PHE A 26 22.28 -6.86 25.76
C PHE A 26 23.47 -5.89 25.70
N ILE A 27 24.46 -6.21 24.87
CA ILE A 27 25.57 -5.32 24.54
C ILE A 27 25.21 -4.64 23.21
N PRO A 28 24.88 -3.33 23.21
CA PRO A 28 24.57 -2.63 21.98
C PRO A 28 25.82 -2.52 21.11
N THR A 29 25.66 -2.77 19.82
CA THR A 29 26.71 -2.58 18.82
C THR A 29 26.48 -1.28 18.06
N ASN A 30 27.55 -0.71 17.49
CA ASN A 30 27.47 0.45 16.61
C ASN A 30 26.98 0.03 15.21
N ALA A 31 25.78 -0.56 15.15
CA ALA A 31 25.16 -0.98 13.91
C ALA A 31 24.66 0.24 13.11
N ARG A 32 24.77 0.17 11.79
CA ARG A 32 24.20 1.18 10.89
C ARG A 32 22.70 1.25 11.08
N LYS A 33 22.17 2.48 11.13
CA LYS A 33 20.74 2.73 11.33
C LYS A 33 19.97 2.37 10.06
N PHE A 34 18.83 1.71 10.22
CA PHE A 34 17.89 1.42 9.15
C PHE A 34 16.71 2.40 9.23
N LEU A 35 16.36 3.04 8.12
CA LEU A 35 15.26 4.00 8.03
C LEU A 35 14.28 3.55 6.94
N THR A 36 13.01 3.41 7.31
CA THR A 36 11.93 3.20 6.36
C THR A 36 11.16 4.51 6.16
N ILE A 37 11.04 4.94 4.92
CA ILE A 37 10.29 6.14 4.51
C ILE A 37 9.04 5.67 3.78
N THR A 38 7.89 5.75 4.44
CA THR A 38 6.59 5.46 3.81
C THR A 38 5.95 6.78 3.40
N ILE A 39 5.54 6.85 2.13
CA ILE A 39 4.93 8.03 1.50
C ILE A 39 3.62 7.58 0.88
N SER A 40 2.54 8.29 1.15
CA SER A 40 1.24 8.06 0.52
C SER A 40 0.90 9.29 -0.31
N LEU A 41 0.67 9.09 -1.61
CA LEU A 41 0.32 10.17 -2.52
C LEU A 41 -1.17 10.54 -2.39
N ASP A 42 -1.47 11.81 -2.69
CA ASP A 42 -2.85 12.27 -2.83
C ASP A 42 -3.40 11.86 -4.22
N PRO A 43 -4.63 11.33 -4.32
CA PRO A 43 -5.30 11.04 -5.59
C PRO A 43 -5.30 12.19 -6.60
N LYS A 44 -5.24 13.44 -6.13
CA LYS A 44 -5.30 14.66 -6.94
C LYS A 44 -3.96 15.37 -7.07
N ASP A 45 -2.86 14.72 -6.66
CA ASP A 45 -1.54 15.31 -6.73
C ASP A 45 -1.15 15.57 -8.19
N THR A 46 -0.85 16.83 -8.51
CA THR A 46 -0.45 17.24 -9.86
C THR A 46 1.01 16.93 -10.16
N ASP A 47 1.85 16.72 -9.14
CA ASP A 47 3.27 16.43 -9.27
C ASP A 47 3.75 15.44 -8.18
N PRO A 48 3.42 14.15 -8.33
CA PRO A 48 3.77 13.14 -7.33
C PRO A 48 5.28 12.97 -7.16
N THR A 49 6.07 13.25 -8.20
CA THR A 49 7.53 13.17 -8.14
C THR A 49 8.06 14.18 -7.12
N GLN A 50 7.63 15.43 -7.21
CA GLN A 50 8.07 16.48 -6.28
C GLN A 50 7.55 16.25 -4.86
N THR A 51 6.34 15.73 -4.70
CA THR A 51 5.81 15.36 -3.39
C THR A 51 6.68 14.31 -2.71
N ILE A 52 7.09 13.27 -3.44
CA ILE A 52 7.99 12.22 -2.93
C ILE A 52 9.36 12.81 -2.55
N ILE A 53 9.92 13.67 -3.39
CA ILE A 53 11.22 14.31 -3.15
C ILE A 53 11.17 15.11 -1.85
N LYS A 54 10.16 15.98 -1.68
CA LYS A 54 10.00 16.79 -0.46
C LYS A 54 9.90 15.94 0.79
N GLU A 55 9.13 14.85 0.74
CA GLU A 55 9.01 13.91 1.86
C GLU A 55 10.34 13.23 2.20
N ILE A 56 11.15 12.86 1.20
CA ILE A 56 12.48 12.30 1.43
C ILE A 56 13.43 13.35 2.03
N GLU A 57 13.45 14.56 1.48
CA GLU A 57 14.33 15.66 1.93
C GLU A 57 13.99 16.13 3.35
N SER A 58 12.75 15.97 3.79
CA SER A 58 12.35 16.26 5.18
C SER A 58 13.00 15.33 6.22
N LYS A 59 13.64 14.23 5.78
CA LYS A 59 14.20 13.19 6.65
C LYS A 59 15.71 13.17 6.57
N ASP A 60 16.34 13.00 7.74
CA ASP A 60 17.77 12.73 7.80
C ASP A 60 18.05 11.31 7.29
N ILE A 61 18.61 11.21 6.08
CA ILE A 61 18.94 9.92 5.43
C ILE A 61 20.44 9.60 5.47
N LYS A 62 21.28 10.55 5.88
CA LYS A 62 22.73 10.44 5.82
C LYS A 62 23.25 9.30 6.71
N ASP A 63 24.17 8.52 6.17
CA ASP A 63 24.79 7.36 6.85
C ASP A 63 23.79 6.24 7.25
N LYS A 64 22.56 6.26 6.72
CA LYS A 64 21.52 5.25 6.99
C LYS A 64 21.35 4.29 5.82
N ILE A 65 20.87 3.09 6.15
CA ILE A 65 20.27 2.18 5.18
C ILE A 65 18.81 2.59 5.01
N VAL A 66 18.39 2.95 3.79
CA VAL A 66 17.06 3.52 3.53
C VAL A 66 16.21 2.60 2.68
N LYS A 67 14.98 2.33 3.11
CA LYS A 67 13.93 1.70 2.32
C LYS A 67 12.82 2.73 2.08
N VAL A 68 12.42 2.92 0.82
CA VAL A 68 11.29 3.80 0.48
C VAL A 68 10.09 2.95 0.06
N VAL A 69 8.91 3.29 0.56
CA VAL A 69 7.63 2.67 0.19
C VAL A 69 6.69 3.78 -0.25
N ILE A 70 6.29 3.75 -1.52
CA ILE A 70 5.41 4.73 -2.14
C ILE A 70 4.06 4.06 -2.34
N ASN A 71 3.03 4.52 -1.63
CA ASN A 71 1.65 4.11 -1.83
C ASN A 71 1.02 5.07 -2.84
N ILE A 72 0.59 4.52 -3.97
CA ILE A 72 0.10 5.24 -5.13
C ILE A 72 -1.39 4.94 -5.26
N PRO A 73 -2.28 5.93 -5.07
CA PRO A 73 -3.72 5.73 -5.26
C PRO A 73 -4.02 5.44 -6.73
N ALA A 74 -5.12 4.75 -7.00
CA ALA A 74 -5.45 4.31 -8.35
C ALA A 74 -5.78 5.48 -9.31
N GLU A 75 -6.19 6.61 -8.74
CA GLU A 75 -6.53 7.85 -9.42
C GLU A 75 -5.30 8.68 -9.80
N CYS A 76 -4.11 8.33 -9.31
CA CYS A 76 -2.88 9.02 -9.69
C CYS A 76 -2.52 8.63 -11.13
N GLU A 77 -2.78 9.55 -12.06
CA GLU A 77 -2.53 9.37 -13.50
C GLU A 77 -1.11 9.80 -13.89
N GLN A 78 -0.47 10.64 -13.07
CA GLN A 78 0.81 11.25 -13.34
C GLN A 78 1.95 10.23 -13.23
N GLU A 79 2.89 10.31 -14.18
CA GLU A 79 4.07 9.48 -14.17
C GLU A 79 5.03 9.91 -13.04
N ILE A 80 5.58 8.91 -12.33
CA ILE A 80 6.54 9.15 -11.25
C ILE A 80 7.95 8.89 -11.79
N GLU A 81 8.77 9.95 -11.83
CA GLU A 81 10.14 9.88 -12.33
C GLU A 81 11.10 9.29 -11.29
N MET A 82 11.28 7.97 -11.34
CA MET A 82 12.11 7.23 -10.38
C MET A 82 13.56 7.68 -10.35
N ASP A 83 14.10 8.18 -11.47
CA ASP A 83 15.48 8.62 -11.52
C ASP A 83 15.71 9.92 -10.75
N GLN A 84 14.71 10.80 -10.65
CA GLN A 84 14.78 11.96 -9.77
C GLN A 84 14.79 11.53 -8.29
N ILE A 85 13.91 10.59 -7.93
CA ILE A 85 13.82 10.05 -6.56
C ILE A 85 15.15 9.40 -6.13
N LYS A 86 15.78 8.61 -7.01
CA LYS A 86 17.08 8.00 -6.74
C LYS A 86 18.18 9.04 -6.53
N LYS A 87 18.17 10.16 -7.25
CA LYS A 87 19.17 11.23 -7.09
C LYS A 87 19.12 11.85 -5.69
N VAL A 88 17.93 12.02 -5.12
CA VAL A 88 17.76 12.59 -3.78
C VAL A 88 18.18 11.59 -2.69
N LEU A 89 18.03 10.29 -2.94
CA LEU A 89 18.48 9.23 -2.03
C LEU A 89 19.99 8.97 -2.04
N LYS A 90 20.77 9.65 -2.91
CA LYS A 90 22.22 9.40 -3.08
C LYS A 90 23.04 9.60 -1.80
N ASP A 91 22.56 10.45 -0.89
CA ASP A 91 23.26 10.78 0.36
C ASP A 91 23.06 9.69 1.44
N ALA A 92 22.17 8.73 1.19
CA ALA A 92 22.04 7.54 2.02
C ALA A 92 23.27 6.63 1.86
N ASN A 93 23.67 5.96 2.93
CA ASN A 93 24.77 4.98 2.86
C ASN A 93 24.41 3.77 1.98
N PHE A 94 23.14 3.34 2.00
CA PHE A 94 22.66 2.25 1.15
C PHE A 94 21.15 2.35 0.91
N ILE A 95 20.71 2.10 -0.31
CA ILE A 95 19.28 2.03 -0.67
C ILE A 95 18.86 0.55 -0.63
N ALA A 96 18.14 0.15 0.41
CA ALA A 96 17.63 -1.21 0.57
C ALA A 96 16.55 -1.57 -0.46
N GLY A 97 15.84 -0.56 -0.98
CA GLY A 97 14.85 -0.74 -2.05
C GLY A 97 13.83 0.39 -2.08
N ILE A 98 13.17 0.53 -3.23
CA ILE A 98 12.07 1.46 -3.46
C ILE A 98 10.86 0.64 -3.92
N SER A 99 9.85 0.53 -3.06
CA SER A 99 8.62 -0.21 -3.35
C SER A 99 7.55 0.74 -3.89
N ARG A 100 6.86 0.32 -4.95
CA ARG A 100 5.69 1.01 -5.51
C ARG A 100 4.46 0.17 -5.25
N ASN A 101 3.61 0.63 -4.35
CA ASN A 101 2.37 -0.03 -3.98
C ASN A 101 1.22 0.72 -4.66
N VAL A 102 0.85 0.28 -5.86
CA VAL A 102 -0.28 0.88 -6.60
C VAL A 102 -1.57 0.25 -6.11
N GLU A 103 -2.48 1.09 -5.59
CA GLU A 103 -3.83 0.67 -5.26
C GLU A 103 -4.52 0.23 -6.55
N ARG A 104 -5.05 -1.00 -6.54
CA ARG A 104 -5.76 -1.55 -7.67
C ARG A 104 -7.23 -1.43 -7.33
N VAL A 105 -7.98 -0.63 -8.09
CA VAL A 105 -9.44 -0.64 -7.97
C VAL A 105 -9.90 -2.06 -8.26
N GLU A 106 -10.44 -2.74 -7.24
CA GLU A 106 -11.10 -4.01 -7.45
C GLU A 106 -12.18 -3.79 -8.50
N ARG A 107 -12.03 -4.45 -9.65
CA ARG A 107 -13.14 -4.55 -10.59
C ARG A 107 -14.19 -5.32 -9.83
N ALA A 108 -15.30 -4.69 -9.47
CA ALA A 108 -16.44 -5.35 -8.88
C ALA A 108 -16.78 -6.56 -9.76
N ARG A 109 -16.36 -7.74 -9.30
CA ARG A 109 -16.66 -9.00 -9.98
C ARG A 109 -18.12 -9.25 -9.63
N LEU A 110 -18.98 -9.33 -10.64
CA LEU A 110 -20.34 -9.83 -10.40
C LEU A 110 -20.19 -11.21 -9.76
N GLU A 111 -20.74 -11.38 -8.56
CA GLU A 111 -20.73 -12.64 -7.81
C GLU A 111 -21.25 -13.76 -8.73
N THR A 112 -20.38 -14.70 -9.07
CA THR A 112 -20.59 -15.68 -10.15
C THR A 112 -21.86 -16.51 -9.95
N SER A 113 -22.26 -16.73 -8.69
CA SER A 113 -23.44 -17.48 -8.28
C SER A 113 -24.76 -16.82 -8.68
N GLU A 114 -24.81 -15.49 -8.82
CA GLU A 114 -26.02 -14.81 -9.29
C GLU A 114 -26.09 -14.75 -10.81
N VAL A 115 -24.97 -14.88 -11.54
CA VAL A 115 -24.91 -14.66 -12.99
C VAL A 115 -25.55 -15.80 -13.78
N GLU A 116 -25.48 -17.03 -13.30
CA GLU A 116 -25.99 -18.21 -14.01
C GLU A 116 -27.52 -18.24 -14.16
N SER A 117 -28.25 -17.47 -13.34
CA SER A 117 -29.71 -17.39 -13.39
C SER A 117 -30.26 -16.12 -14.06
N LEU A 118 -29.39 -15.19 -14.48
CA LEU A 118 -29.82 -13.92 -15.06
C LEU A 118 -30.17 -14.08 -16.54
N THR A 119 -31.26 -13.42 -16.94
CA THR A 119 -31.49 -13.18 -18.36
C THR A 119 -30.44 -12.21 -18.91
N PRO A 120 -30.17 -12.19 -20.23
CA PRO A 120 -29.22 -11.26 -20.83
C PRO A 120 -29.47 -9.79 -20.47
N ILE A 121 -30.75 -9.38 -20.39
CA ILE A 121 -31.15 -8.02 -19.99
C ILE A 121 -30.82 -7.74 -18.51
N GLN A 122 -31.10 -8.69 -17.61
CA GLN A 122 -30.81 -8.52 -16.18
C GLN A 122 -29.30 -8.49 -15.91
N ALA A 123 -28.52 -9.31 -16.63
CA ALA A 123 -27.07 -9.28 -16.58
C ALA A 123 -26.51 -7.92 -17.06
N LEU A 124 -27.09 -7.37 -18.13
CA LEU A 124 -26.73 -6.05 -18.66
C LEU A 124 -27.05 -4.92 -17.67
N GLN A 125 -28.19 -4.99 -16.99
CA GLN A 125 -28.59 -4.03 -15.95
C GLN A 125 -27.60 -4.02 -14.78
N LYS A 126 -27.30 -5.19 -14.21
CA LYS A 126 -26.27 -5.31 -13.15
C LYS A 126 -24.91 -4.79 -13.60
N TYR A 127 -24.55 -5.00 -14.86
CA TYR A 127 -23.33 -4.44 -15.43
C TYR A 127 -23.36 -2.90 -15.45
N PHE A 128 -24.46 -2.28 -15.87
CA PHE A 128 -24.58 -0.82 -15.89
C PHE A 128 -24.59 -0.19 -14.50
N GLU A 129 -25.18 -0.86 -13.51
CA GLU A 129 -25.13 -0.45 -12.10
C GLU A 129 -23.70 -0.49 -11.56
N SER A 130 -22.96 -1.57 -11.82
CA SER A 130 -21.54 -1.69 -11.44
C SER A 130 -20.67 -0.60 -12.05
N LYS A 131 -21.02 -0.14 -13.26
CA LYS A 131 -20.33 0.93 -13.99
C LYS A 131 -20.85 2.33 -13.69
N LYS A 132 -21.88 2.47 -12.84
CA LYS A 132 -22.48 3.75 -12.42
C LYS A 132 -22.88 4.64 -13.61
N TYR A 133 -23.46 4.06 -14.65
CA TYR A 133 -23.97 4.83 -15.79
C TYR A 133 -25.18 5.69 -15.39
N SER A 134 -25.35 6.84 -16.05
CA SER A 134 -26.54 7.68 -15.84
C SER A 134 -27.82 6.96 -16.30
N PRO A 135 -28.99 7.23 -15.69
CA PRO A 135 -30.24 6.58 -16.06
C PRO A 135 -30.60 6.75 -17.55
N GLU A 136 -30.28 7.91 -18.12
CA GLU A 136 -30.50 8.19 -19.55
C GLU A 136 -29.64 7.29 -20.45
N LYS A 137 -28.38 7.09 -20.09
CA LYS A 137 -27.45 6.22 -20.81
C LYS A 137 -27.88 4.76 -20.70
N GLN A 138 -28.33 4.34 -19.53
CA GLN A 138 -28.86 2.98 -19.31
C GLN A 138 -30.05 2.70 -20.22
N LYS A 139 -31.09 3.55 -20.19
CA LYS A 139 -32.29 3.39 -21.05
C LYS A 139 -31.94 3.29 -22.53
N LYS A 140 -31.03 4.14 -23.02
CA LYS A 140 -30.64 4.15 -24.43
C LYS A 140 -29.90 2.86 -24.82
N LEU A 141 -29.01 2.36 -23.96
CA LEU A 141 -28.27 1.13 -24.22
C LEU A 141 -29.16 -0.12 -24.10
N GLU A 142 -30.12 -0.14 -23.17
CA GLU A 142 -31.13 -1.20 -23.07
C GLU A 142 -31.99 -1.30 -24.32
N GLN A 143 -32.41 -0.16 -24.90
CA GLN A 143 -33.17 -0.14 -26.15
C GLN A 143 -32.41 -0.81 -27.30
N TYR A 144 -31.12 -0.49 -27.47
CA TYR A 144 -30.31 -1.13 -28.50
C TYR A 144 -30.07 -2.62 -28.22
N ALA A 145 -29.89 -3.00 -26.95
CA ALA A 145 -29.73 -4.40 -26.57
C ALA A 145 -30.99 -5.21 -26.88
N ALA A 146 -32.19 -4.68 -26.61
CA ALA A 146 -33.45 -5.32 -26.95
C ALA A 146 -33.60 -5.53 -28.47
N GLN A 147 -33.27 -4.51 -29.27
CA GLN A 147 -33.28 -4.61 -30.74
C GLN A 147 -32.36 -5.70 -31.28
N LEU A 148 -31.18 -5.90 -30.66
CA LEU A 148 -30.22 -6.93 -31.06
C LEU A 148 -30.61 -8.35 -30.62
N LEU A 149 -31.48 -8.48 -29.61
CA LEU A 149 -31.96 -9.78 -29.14
C LEU A 149 -33.21 -10.25 -29.90
N GLU A 150 -33.96 -9.32 -30.48
CA GLU A 150 -35.14 -9.59 -31.30
C GLU A 150 -34.80 -9.78 -32.80
N SER A 151 -33.56 -9.48 -33.21
CA SER A 151 -33.03 -9.68 -34.57
C SER A 151 -32.37 -11.04 -34.77
#